data_AF-A0A8E2EM60-F1
#
_entry.id   AF-A0A8E2EM60-F1
#
_cell.length_a   1.000
_cell.length_b   1.000
_cell.length_c   1.000
_cell.angle_alpha   90.00
_cell.angle_beta   90.00
_cell.angle_gamma   90.00
#
_symmetry.space_group_name_H-M   'P 1'
#
loop_
_entity.id
_entity.type
_entity.pdbx_description
1 polymer ?
#
loop_
_entity_poly.entity_id
_entity_poly.type
_entity_poly.pdbx_seq_one_letter_code
_entity_poly.pdbx_strand_id
1 'polypeptide(L)'
;MGLDADSSVGRDEVRNPRSILDPGLSGRDQSAIAWIITGNLGGEDYADHPRGLLNEGSSGPTAGMSAACIGFVATSFDIGMSRGCDIPLLFVSTNSSVALTGNEMLATVYRAQLFVNWWQSGRSVHNVGPQTEIPVPEEIFYYHGLNPVAVTFLANDAVVQMGYRGVETVKWGKCVKRNRAY
;
A
#
# COMPACT_ATOMS: atom_id res chain seq x y z
N MET A 1 -3.86 -4.20 8.37
CA MET A 1 -5.27 -4.62 8.31
C MET A 1 -6.06 -4.00 9.45
N GLY A 2 -5.76 -2.76 9.87
CA GLY A 2 -6.50 -2.08 10.95
C GLY A 2 -6.57 -2.81 12.30
N LEU A 3 -7.28 -2.18 13.23
CA LEU A 3 -7.82 -2.81 14.44
C LEU A 3 -9.15 -3.48 14.10
N ASP A 4 -9.55 -4.45 14.93
CA ASP A 4 -10.84 -5.13 14.79
C ASP A 4 -11.97 -4.18 15.21
N ALA A 5 -13.15 -4.32 14.60
CA ALA A 5 -14.34 -3.60 15.02
C ALA A 5 -14.92 -4.26 16.28
N ASP A 6 -15.52 -3.46 17.16
CA ASP A 6 -16.29 -3.99 18.28
C ASP A 6 -17.79 -3.80 18.02
N SER A 7 -18.43 -4.86 17.56
CA SER A 7 -19.86 -4.87 17.24
C SER A 7 -20.74 -5.32 18.40
N SER A 8 -20.14 -5.77 19.52
CA SER A 8 -20.84 -6.41 20.63
C SER A 8 -20.24 -5.99 21.96
N VAL A 9 -21.02 -5.22 22.74
CA VAL A 9 -20.61 -4.75 24.07
C VAL A 9 -20.13 -5.90 24.95
N GLY A 10 -18.93 -5.75 25.52
CA GLY A 10 -18.32 -6.71 26.44
C GLY A 10 -17.44 -7.78 25.80
N ARG A 11 -17.27 -7.77 24.46
CA ARG A 11 -16.29 -8.65 23.80
C ARG A 11 -14.89 -8.04 23.70
N ASP A 12 -14.78 -6.72 23.77
CA ASP A 12 -13.51 -5.99 23.74
C ASP A 12 -12.63 -6.39 22.51
N GLU A 13 -13.25 -6.76 21.39
CA GLU A 13 -12.55 -7.25 20.19
C GLU A 13 -11.60 -6.19 19.61
N VAL A 14 -11.91 -4.91 19.78
CA VAL A 14 -11.03 -3.79 19.42
C VAL A 14 -9.68 -3.81 20.15
N ARG A 15 -9.59 -4.53 21.29
CA ARG A 15 -8.36 -4.69 22.08
C ARG A 15 -7.49 -5.84 21.61
N ASN A 16 -7.90 -6.60 20.59
CA ASN A 16 -7.10 -7.66 20.03
C ASN A 16 -5.71 -7.12 19.64
N PRO A 17 -4.63 -7.62 20.27
CA PRO A 17 -3.31 -7.06 20.06
C PRO A 17 -2.82 -7.30 18.63
N ARG A 18 -1.99 -6.38 18.13
CA ARG A 18 -1.24 -6.53 16.88
C ARG A 18 0.24 -6.65 17.21
N SER A 19 0.73 -7.87 17.44
CA SER A 19 2.13 -8.13 17.77
C SER A 19 2.45 -9.63 17.73
N ILE A 20 3.65 -9.99 18.19
CA ILE A 20 4.05 -11.34 18.56
C ILE A 20 3.36 -11.68 19.89
N LEU A 21 2.63 -12.81 19.95
CA LEU A 21 1.84 -13.20 21.13
C LEU A 21 2.53 -14.23 22.02
N ASP A 22 3.31 -15.14 21.45
CA ASP A 22 4.02 -16.18 22.20
C ASP A 22 5.38 -16.48 21.54
N PRO A 23 6.43 -15.69 21.85
CA PRO A 23 7.75 -15.91 21.28
C PRO A 23 8.45 -17.09 21.97
N GLY A 24 9.05 -17.99 21.19
CA GLY A 24 9.87 -19.08 21.71
C GLY A 24 11.15 -19.26 20.91
N LEU A 25 12.25 -19.58 21.60
CA LEU A 25 13.50 -19.97 20.96
C LEU A 25 13.95 -21.30 21.56
N SER A 26 13.99 -22.34 20.72
CA SER A 26 14.35 -23.70 21.17
C SER A 26 15.68 -23.72 21.91
N GLY A 27 15.71 -24.39 23.06
CA GLY A 27 16.90 -24.51 23.91
C GLY A 27 17.28 -23.24 24.69
N ARG A 28 16.40 -22.23 24.75
CA ARG A 28 16.58 -20.99 25.53
C ARG A 28 15.28 -20.65 26.25
N ASP A 29 15.39 -20.02 27.42
CA ASP A 29 14.23 -19.40 28.08
C ASP A 29 13.77 -18.16 27.31
N GLN A 30 12.48 -17.84 27.36
CA GLN A 30 11.91 -16.65 26.67
C GLN A 30 12.58 -15.34 27.10
N SER A 31 13.00 -15.24 28.37
CA SER A 31 13.70 -14.10 28.94
C SER A 31 15.07 -13.83 28.31
N ALA A 32 15.62 -14.78 27.56
CA ALA A 32 16.86 -14.61 26.81
C ALA A 32 16.71 -13.69 25.59
N ILE A 33 15.47 -13.33 25.20
CA ILE A 33 15.20 -12.49 24.03
C ILE A 33 14.77 -11.09 24.48
N ALA A 34 15.57 -10.08 24.15
CA ALA A 34 15.20 -8.67 24.31
C ALA A 34 14.61 -8.13 22.99
N TRP A 35 13.45 -7.50 23.06
CA TRP A 35 12.71 -7.01 21.89
C TRP A 35 12.72 -5.49 21.80
N ILE A 36 12.88 -4.98 20.58
CA ILE A 36 12.60 -3.59 20.22
C ILE A 36 11.54 -3.63 19.13
N ILE A 37 10.51 -2.80 19.28
CA ILE A 37 9.37 -2.73 18.36
C ILE A 37 9.20 -1.28 17.92
N THR A 38 8.89 -1.07 16.64
CA THR A 38 8.56 0.25 16.09
C THR A 38 7.31 0.17 15.22
N GLY A 39 6.48 1.23 15.31
CA GLY A 39 5.34 1.49 14.44
C GLY A 39 5.64 2.63 13.46
N ASN A 40 4.66 3.48 13.19
CA ASN A 40 4.88 4.78 12.55
C ASN A 40 5.84 5.64 13.40
N LEU A 41 6.59 6.53 12.75
CA LEU A 41 7.57 7.37 13.42
C LEU A 41 6.88 8.25 14.47
N GLY A 42 7.33 8.15 15.73
CA GLY A 42 6.76 8.88 16.87
C GLY A 42 5.52 8.24 17.51
N GLY A 43 4.96 7.18 16.92
CA GLY A 43 3.77 6.52 17.45
C GLY A 43 2.56 7.47 17.49
N GLU A 44 2.01 7.71 18.68
CA GLU A 44 0.91 8.66 18.86
C GLU A 44 1.35 10.12 18.68
N ASP A 45 2.65 10.41 18.85
CA ASP A 45 3.27 11.71 18.52
C ASP A 45 3.76 11.69 17.05
N TYR A 46 2.83 11.44 16.13
CA TYR A 46 3.13 11.21 14.72
C TYR A 46 3.67 12.46 14.01
N ALA A 47 4.57 12.25 13.05
CA ALA A 47 5.23 13.35 12.34
C ALA A 47 4.29 14.09 11.35
N ASP A 48 3.48 13.35 10.58
CA ASP A 48 2.66 13.90 9.49
C ASP A 48 1.27 14.37 9.96
N HIS A 49 1.24 15.51 10.65
CA HIS A 49 0.01 16.16 11.11
C HIS A 49 -1.01 16.45 9.99
N PRO A 50 -0.62 16.96 8.82
CA PRO A 50 -1.56 17.23 7.73
C PRO A 50 -2.31 16.01 7.20
N ARG A 51 -1.68 14.82 7.17
CA ARG A 51 -2.30 13.59 6.64
C ARG A 51 -2.86 12.67 7.73
N GLY A 52 -2.57 12.98 8.99
CA GLY A 52 -3.14 12.32 10.15
C GLY A 52 -2.40 11.05 10.56
N LEU A 53 -2.71 10.61 11.78
CA LEU A 53 -2.10 9.49 12.50
C LEU A 53 -1.94 8.21 11.68
N LEU A 54 -2.95 7.85 10.89
CA LEU A 54 -3.06 6.52 10.27
C LEU A 54 -2.53 6.47 8.83
N ASN A 55 -2.07 7.60 8.28
CA ASN A 55 -1.57 7.66 6.91
C ASN A 55 -0.29 6.82 6.74
N GLU A 56 0.56 6.81 7.76
CA GLU A 56 1.88 6.18 7.70
C GLU A 56 1.97 4.89 8.53
N GLY A 57 2.86 4.00 8.11
CA GLY A 57 3.31 2.84 8.88
C GLY A 57 4.80 2.93 9.17
N SER A 58 5.44 1.79 9.46
CA SER A 58 6.90 1.74 9.58
C SER A 58 7.58 1.86 8.21
N SER A 59 8.60 2.72 8.12
CA SER A 59 9.39 2.95 6.90
C SER A 59 10.45 1.86 6.76
N GLY A 60 10.24 0.91 5.84
CA GLY A 60 11.24 -0.12 5.51
C GLY A 60 12.42 0.40 4.68
N PRO A 61 13.44 -0.44 4.43
CA PRO A 61 14.61 -0.08 3.61
C PRO A 61 14.25 0.23 2.14
N THR A 62 15.07 1.04 1.46
CA THR A 62 14.71 1.72 0.19
C THR A 62 15.48 1.23 -1.06
N ALA A 63 16.12 0.05 -1.06
CA ALA A 63 16.96 -0.39 -2.18
C ALA A 63 16.60 -1.78 -2.73
N GLY A 64 16.77 -1.97 -4.06
CA GLY A 64 16.35 -3.13 -4.88
C GLY A 64 16.77 -4.51 -4.37
N MET A 65 16.00 -5.54 -4.73
CA MET A 65 15.87 -6.72 -3.86
C MET A 65 15.79 -8.04 -4.63
N SER A 66 16.73 -8.94 -4.34
CA SER A 66 16.84 -10.29 -4.92
C SER A 66 16.27 -11.40 -4.03
N ALA A 67 15.72 -11.06 -2.86
CA ALA A 67 15.18 -11.98 -1.84
C ALA A 67 13.94 -11.38 -1.16
N ALA A 68 13.36 -12.06 -0.16
CA ALA A 68 12.23 -11.56 0.63
C ALA A 68 12.57 -10.22 1.31
N CYS A 69 11.68 -9.24 1.18
CA CYS A 69 12.11 -7.85 1.30
C CYS A 69 10.97 -6.83 1.38
N ILE A 70 11.27 -5.63 1.90
CA ILE A 70 10.39 -4.45 1.83
C ILE A 70 11.04 -3.41 0.94
N GLY A 71 10.41 -3.08 -0.19
CA GLY A 71 10.90 -2.08 -1.14
C GLY A 71 9.98 -0.86 -1.21
N PHE A 72 10.54 0.26 -1.64
CA PHE A 72 9.81 1.50 -1.91
C PHE A 72 10.26 2.06 -3.26
N VAL A 73 9.32 2.33 -4.16
CA VAL A 73 9.58 2.97 -5.45
C VAL A 73 8.70 4.20 -5.58
N ALA A 74 9.24 5.26 -6.16
CA ALA A 74 8.51 6.50 -6.41
C ALA A 74 8.77 7.00 -7.82
N THR A 75 7.77 7.62 -8.41
CA THR A 75 7.85 8.31 -9.71
C THR A 75 6.91 9.51 -9.68
N SER A 76 6.87 10.30 -10.75
CA SER A 76 5.93 11.40 -10.89
C SER A 76 5.47 11.52 -12.33
N PHE A 77 4.24 11.98 -12.54
CA PHE A 77 3.71 12.26 -13.87
C PHE A 77 2.77 13.47 -13.85
N ASP A 78 2.75 14.21 -14.96
CA ASP A 78 1.84 15.34 -15.16
C ASP A 78 0.48 14.88 -15.69
N ILE A 79 -0.59 15.45 -15.14
CA ILE A 79 -1.95 15.30 -15.66
C ILE A 79 -2.39 16.64 -16.26
N GLY A 80 -2.97 16.59 -17.46
CA GLY A 80 -3.56 17.73 -18.16
C GLY A 80 -4.98 17.45 -18.60
N MET A 81 -5.89 17.22 -17.65
CA MET A 81 -7.29 16.87 -17.96
C MET A 81 -8.09 18.03 -18.57
N SER A 82 -9.19 17.73 -19.26
CA SER A 82 -10.09 18.76 -19.77
C SER A 82 -10.93 19.36 -18.64
N ARG A 83 -10.97 20.69 -18.56
CA ARG A 83 -11.78 21.41 -17.56
C ARG A 83 -13.29 21.17 -17.75
N GLY A 84 -14.04 21.20 -16.65
CA GLY A 84 -15.50 21.06 -16.64
C GLY A 84 -16.01 19.61 -16.67
N CYS A 85 -15.10 18.65 -16.63
CA CYS A 85 -15.40 17.22 -16.48
C CYS A 85 -15.02 16.75 -15.08
N ASP A 86 -15.83 15.89 -14.51
CA ASP A 86 -15.43 14.96 -13.45
C ASP A 86 -15.05 13.63 -14.14
N ILE A 87 -13.80 13.20 -13.95
CA ILE A 87 -13.24 12.00 -14.57
C ILE A 87 -12.64 11.16 -13.44
N PRO A 88 -13.23 10.01 -13.07
CA PRO A 88 -12.64 9.17 -12.05
C PRO A 88 -11.34 8.55 -12.58
N LEU A 89 -10.31 8.57 -11.74
CA LEU A 89 -9.04 7.89 -11.98
C LEU A 89 -8.90 6.69 -11.06
N LEU A 90 -8.33 5.62 -11.59
CA LEU A 90 -8.06 4.42 -10.83
C LEU A 90 -6.71 3.81 -11.24
N PHE A 91 -6.03 3.22 -10.25
CA PHE A 91 -4.88 2.36 -10.48
C PHE A 91 -5.35 0.92 -10.60
N VAL A 92 -4.84 0.22 -11.61
CA VAL A 92 -5.13 -1.21 -11.83
C VAL A 92 -3.89 -2.04 -11.51
N SER A 93 -4.06 -3.02 -10.63
CA SER A 93 -3.11 -4.10 -10.39
C SER A 93 -3.59 -5.34 -11.16
N THR A 94 -2.77 -5.84 -12.07
CA THR A 94 -3.09 -7.07 -12.80
C THR A 94 -2.59 -8.27 -12.00
N ASN A 95 -3.52 -9.16 -11.63
CA ASN A 95 -3.23 -10.46 -11.05
C ASN A 95 -2.86 -11.43 -12.18
N SER A 96 -1.77 -11.13 -12.88
CA SER A 96 -1.28 -11.98 -13.94
C SER A 96 -0.28 -12.95 -13.33
N SER A 97 -0.69 -14.21 -13.20
CA SER A 97 0.23 -15.34 -13.02
C SER A 97 1.03 -15.51 -14.32
N VAL A 98 2.01 -14.64 -14.55
CA VAL A 98 2.86 -14.73 -15.73
C VAL A 98 3.83 -15.89 -15.49
N ALA A 99 3.55 -17.05 -16.09
CA ALA A 99 4.55 -18.06 -16.33
C ALA A 99 5.56 -17.43 -17.31
N LEU A 100 6.65 -16.87 -16.79
CA LEU A 100 7.72 -16.38 -17.64
C LEU A 100 8.41 -17.61 -18.25
N THR A 101 8.43 -17.68 -19.57
CA THR A 101 9.32 -18.56 -20.33
C THR A 101 10.76 -18.07 -20.11
N GLY A 102 11.42 -18.56 -19.05
CA GLY A 102 12.79 -18.18 -18.71
C GLY A 102 13.13 -18.38 -17.22
N ASN A 103 14.37 -18.10 -16.84
CA ASN A 103 14.89 -18.26 -15.47
C ASN A 103 14.49 -17.10 -14.52
N GLU A 104 13.45 -16.35 -14.86
CA GLU A 104 12.97 -15.19 -14.11
C GLU A 104 11.70 -15.59 -13.37
N MET A 105 11.77 -15.73 -12.05
CA MET A 105 10.60 -16.00 -11.21
C MET A 105 9.95 -14.66 -10.83
N LEU A 106 8.64 -14.53 -11.02
CA LEU A 106 7.85 -13.44 -10.45
C LEU A 106 7.39 -13.84 -9.05
N ALA A 107 7.48 -12.91 -8.10
CA ALA A 107 6.93 -13.11 -6.77
C ALA A 107 5.44 -13.51 -6.84
N THR A 108 5.14 -14.74 -6.46
CA THR A 108 3.77 -15.31 -6.45
C THR A 108 2.95 -14.79 -5.28
N VAL A 109 3.59 -14.21 -4.26
CA VAL A 109 2.97 -13.66 -3.05
C VAL A 109 3.63 -12.34 -2.66
N TYR A 110 2.89 -11.24 -2.80
CA TYR A 110 3.32 -9.91 -2.36
C TYR A 110 2.17 -9.10 -1.76
N ARG A 111 2.54 -8.08 -0.98
CA ARG A 111 1.63 -7.00 -0.52
C ARG A 111 2.14 -5.67 -1.03
N ALA A 112 1.24 -4.77 -1.40
CA ALA A 112 1.60 -3.43 -1.85
C ALA A 112 0.78 -2.35 -1.14
N GLN A 113 1.37 -1.17 -0.92
CA GLN A 113 0.62 0.04 -0.55
C GLN A 113 0.91 1.14 -1.56
N LEU A 114 -0.15 1.76 -2.07
CA LEU A 114 -0.08 2.87 -3.01
C LEU A 114 -0.18 4.20 -2.26
N PHE A 115 0.68 5.14 -2.64
CA PHE A 115 0.67 6.52 -2.20
C PHE A 115 0.51 7.46 -3.39
N VAL A 116 -0.46 8.37 -3.34
CA VAL A 116 -0.67 9.41 -4.37
C VAL A 116 -0.59 10.76 -3.68
N ASN A 117 0.31 11.63 -4.15
CA ASN A 117 0.61 12.89 -3.46
C ASN A 117 0.89 12.71 -1.96
N TRP A 118 1.55 11.58 -1.64
CA TRP A 118 1.93 11.12 -0.30
C TRP A 118 0.78 10.68 0.61
N TRP A 119 -0.46 10.65 0.10
CA TRP A 119 -1.60 10.03 0.78
C TRP A 119 -1.64 8.54 0.50
N GLN A 120 -1.78 7.72 1.53
CA GLN A 120 -1.96 6.28 1.36
C GLN A 120 -3.37 6.00 0.80
N SER A 121 -3.44 5.70 -0.49
CA SER A 121 -4.72 5.62 -1.23
C SER A 121 -5.21 4.20 -1.46
N GLY A 122 -4.40 3.18 -1.15
CA GLY A 122 -4.85 1.80 -1.27
C GLY A 122 -3.81 0.75 -0.89
N ARG A 123 -4.30 -0.45 -0.59
CA ARG A 123 -3.49 -1.62 -0.22
C ARG A 123 -3.94 -2.82 -1.04
N SER A 124 -2.99 -3.54 -1.62
CA SER A 124 -3.24 -4.78 -2.36
C SER A 124 -2.51 -5.94 -1.68
N VAL A 125 -3.17 -7.10 -1.63
CA VAL A 125 -2.60 -8.37 -1.13
C VAL A 125 -2.87 -9.42 -2.20
N HIS A 126 -1.82 -9.77 -2.95
CA HIS A 126 -1.94 -10.52 -4.20
C HIS A 126 -2.64 -11.87 -4.04
N ASN A 127 -2.28 -12.62 -3.01
CA ASN A 127 -2.79 -13.97 -2.75
C ASN A 127 -4.10 -14.01 -1.95
N VAL A 128 -4.68 -12.85 -1.61
CA VAL A 128 -5.96 -12.76 -0.89
C VAL A 128 -7.03 -12.12 -1.77
N GLY A 129 -6.72 -11.04 -2.49
CA GLY A 129 -7.69 -10.32 -3.32
C GLY A 129 -8.87 -9.75 -2.50
N PRO A 130 -10.01 -9.37 -3.13
CA PRO A 130 -10.29 -9.35 -4.57
C PRO A 130 -9.95 -8.00 -5.25
N GLN A 131 -9.57 -6.99 -4.47
CA GLN A 131 -9.41 -5.62 -5.01
C GLN A 131 -8.20 -5.52 -5.94
N THR A 132 -8.48 -5.32 -7.23
CA THR A 132 -7.49 -5.07 -8.29
C THR A 132 -7.56 -3.63 -8.81
N GLU A 133 -8.62 -2.90 -8.51
CA GLU A 133 -8.82 -1.50 -8.89
C GLU A 133 -8.87 -0.60 -7.65
N ILE A 134 -8.04 0.43 -7.63
CA ILE A 134 -7.95 1.41 -6.53
C ILE A 134 -8.36 2.77 -7.10
N PRO A 135 -9.63 3.20 -6.92
CA PRO A 135 -10.05 4.53 -7.31
C PRO A 135 -9.38 5.57 -6.40
N VAL A 136 -8.90 6.65 -7.00
CA VAL A 136 -8.30 7.78 -6.27
C VAL A 136 -8.99 9.05 -6.76
N PRO A 137 -9.61 9.82 -5.85
CA PRO A 137 -10.45 10.94 -6.25
C PRO A 137 -9.62 12.16 -6.70
N GLU A 138 -10.30 13.09 -7.37
CA GLU A 138 -9.68 14.30 -7.92
C GLU A 138 -9.01 15.15 -6.84
N GLU A 139 -9.49 15.16 -5.60
CA GLU A 139 -8.91 15.98 -4.53
C GLU A 139 -7.53 15.48 -4.05
N ILE A 140 -7.24 14.20 -4.26
CA ILE A 140 -5.93 13.62 -3.96
C ILE A 140 -4.99 13.83 -5.13
N PHE A 141 -5.49 13.77 -6.36
CA PHE A 141 -4.71 14.10 -7.55
C PHE A 141 -4.63 15.61 -7.80
N TYR A 142 -3.66 16.01 -8.61
CA TYR A 142 -3.63 17.31 -9.24
C TYR A 142 -3.92 17.08 -10.72
N TYR A 143 -5.18 17.28 -11.15
CA TYR A 143 -5.62 17.05 -12.54
C TYR A 143 -4.99 18.02 -13.57
N HIS A 144 -4.25 19.01 -13.07
CA HIS A 144 -3.54 20.02 -13.84
C HIS A 144 -2.14 20.26 -13.24
N GLY A 145 -1.29 19.24 -13.25
CA GLY A 145 0.08 19.34 -12.75
C GLY A 145 0.72 18.01 -12.39
N LEU A 146 1.86 18.11 -11.71
CA LEU A 146 2.72 16.99 -11.38
C LEU A 146 2.20 16.23 -10.17
N ASN A 147 2.10 14.91 -10.29
CA ASN A 147 1.63 14.02 -9.24
C ASN A 147 2.75 13.03 -8.86
N PRO A 148 3.44 13.20 -7.72
CA PRO A 148 4.24 12.13 -7.13
C PRO A 148 3.36 10.94 -6.74
N VAL A 149 3.79 9.76 -7.16
CA VAL A 149 3.18 8.48 -6.82
C VAL A 149 4.27 7.55 -6.33
N ALA A 150 3.99 6.86 -5.23
CA ALA A 150 4.89 5.88 -4.67
C ALA A 150 4.17 4.56 -4.36
N VAL A 151 4.92 3.47 -4.39
CA VAL A 151 4.42 2.15 -4.00
C VAL A 151 5.43 1.49 -3.08
N THR A 152 4.96 1.05 -1.91
CA THR A 152 5.71 0.10 -1.07
C THR A 152 5.33 -1.31 -1.46
N PHE A 153 6.29 -2.23 -1.42
CA PHE A 153 6.07 -3.65 -1.64
C PHE A 153 6.67 -4.46 -0.50
N LEU A 154 5.97 -5.48 -0.06
CA LEU A 154 6.48 -6.56 0.77
C LEU A 154 6.44 -7.83 -0.08
N ALA A 155 7.62 -8.35 -0.45
CA ALA A 155 7.76 -9.61 -1.14
C ALA A 155 8.01 -10.72 -0.10
N ASN A 156 7.14 -11.73 -0.09
CA ASN A 156 7.21 -12.82 0.89
C ASN A 156 8.20 -13.92 0.47
N ASP A 157 8.42 -14.11 -0.83
CA ASP A 157 9.39 -15.04 -1.40
C ASP A 157 10.13 -14.36 -2.58
N ALA A 158 11.35 -14.81 -2.86
CA ALA A 158 12.37 -14.13 -3.65
C ALA A 158 11.99 -13.68 -5.09
N VAL A 159 12.81 -12.74 -5.58
CA VAL A 159 12.82 -12.10 -6.91
C VAL A 159 11.50 -11.44 -7.30
N VAL A 160 11.35 -10.17 -6.90
CA VAL A 160 10.49 -9.25 -7.63
C VAL A 160 11.33 -8.66 -8.76
N GLN A 161 11.52 -9.41 -9.85
CA GLN A 161 11.93 -8.78 -11.09
C GLN A 161 10.68 -8.10 -11.63
N MET A 162 10.43 -6.87 -11.15
CA MET A 162 9.43 -5.99 -11.75
C MET A 162 9.94 -5.64 -13.15
N GLY A 163 9.73 -6.53 -14.12
CA GLY A 163 9.27 -6.04 -15.40
C GLY A 163 8.08 -5.14 -15.06
N TYR A 164 8.18 -3.85 -15.38
CA TYR A 164 7.20 -2.78 -15.16
C TYR A 164 5.79 -3.15 -15.66
N ARG A 165 5.13 -4.12 -15.03
CA ARG A 165 3.87 -4.75 -15.44
C ARG A 165 2.94 -5.05 -14.26
N GLY A 166 3.24 -4.56 -13.05
CA GLY A 166 2.42 -4.79 -11.84
C GLY A 166 1.40 -3.68 -11.53
N VAL A 167 1.63 -2.46 -12.03
CA VAL A 167 0.68 -1.33 -12.03
C VAL A 167 0.57 -0.89 -13.48
N GLU A 168 -0.26 -1.60 -14.26
CA GLU A 168 -0.17 -1.52 -15.72
C GLU A 168 -0.73 -0.21 -16.30
N THR A 169 -1.66 0.48 -15.65
CA THR A 169 -2.16 1.78 -16.13
C THR A 169 -2.91 2.57 -15.07
N VAL A 170 -2.84 3.91 -15.17
CA VAL A 170 -3.92 4.78 -14.71
C VAL A 170 -5.02 4.69 -15.76
N LYS A 171 -6.18 4.15 -15.39
CA LYS A 171 -7.33 4.06 -16.29
C LYS A 171 -8.20 5.30 -16.13
N TRP A 172 -8.52 5.90 -17.26
CA TRP A 172 -9.36 7.09 -17.34
C TRP A 172 -10.83 6.69 -17.42
N GLY A 173 -11.65 7.24 -16.54
CA GLY A 173 -13.10 7.20 -16.70
C GLY A 173 -13.58 8.02 -17.91
N LYS A 174 -14.89 7.94 -18.20
CA LYS A 174 -15.52 8.87 -19.14
C LYS A 174 -15.69 10.23 -18.47
N CYS A 175 -15.53 11.32 -19.24
CA CYS A 175 -15.92 12.65 -18.77
C CYS A 175 -17.41 12.65 -18.43
N VAL A 176 -17.72 12.92 -17.16
CA VAL A 176 -19.04 13.28 -16.69
C VAL A 176 -19.05 14.79 -16.54
N LYS A 177 -19.88 15.51 -17.29
CA LYS A 177 -19.98 16.96 -17.14
C LYS A 177 -20.47 17.28 -15.73
N ARG A 178 -19.78 18.18 -15.03
CA ARG A 178 -20.29 18.68 -13.75
C ARG A 178 -21.61 19.40 -14.01
N ASN A 179 -22.72 18.82 -13.58
CA ASN A 179 -23.96 19.58 -13.44
C ASN A 179 -23.68 20.65 -12.39
N ARG A 180 -23.76 21.93 -12.77
CA ARG A 180 -23.71 23.00 -11.76
C ARG A 180 -24.89 22.79 -10.82
N ALA A 181 -24.61 22.28 -9.63
CA ALA A 181 -25.47 22.40 -8.49
C ALA A 181 -24.58 22.89 -7.34
N TYR A 182 -24.92 24.09 -6.87
CA TYR A 182 -24.33 24.93 -5.82
C TYR A 182 -23.12 25.76 -6.24
#